data_AF-X1GR73-F1
#
_entry.id   AF-X1GR73-F1
#
_cell.length_a   1.000
_cell.length_b   1.000
_cell.length_c   1.000
_cell.angle_alpha   90.00
_cell.angle_beta   90.00
_cell.angle_gamma   90.00
#
_symmetry.space_group_name_H-M   'P 1'
#
loop_
_entity.id
_entity.type
_entity.pdbx_description
1 polymer ?
#
loop_
_entity_poly.entity_id
_entity_poly.type
_entity_poly.pdbx_seq_one_letter_code
_entity_poly.pdbx_strand_id
1 'polypeptide(L)'
;MVSRVRETDYYSPYTIRQTVQLLDYAIRSKMPDYSHAFQPLLRPLDEYAIRILDKTLRPNIPAEPSSRHDYLYPYIANLTPKQKSLLEKNQRYLEHNLVFGRSIQKLGTLLFCLQYANEGGWNIAGVWHDVVKVFSGHTMSSLYADLDKVNTFRNTRVAHVDTKLDNAEEAWEAMRIWFQCLNKMIQ
;
A
#
# COMPACT_ATOMS: atom_id res chain seq x y z
N MET A 1 24.88 5.00 -16.36
CA MET A 1 24.30 4.03 -17.30
C MET A 1 22.81 3.97 -17.01
N VAL A 2 22.03 4.61 -17.88
CA VAL A 2 20.60 4.91 -17.68
C VAL A 2 19.79 3.63 -17.87
N SER A 3 19.28 3.08 -16.76
CA SER A 3 18.23 2.07 -16.80
C SER A 3 16.94 2.76 -17.24
N ARG A 4 16.59 2.61 -18.52
CA ARG A 4 15.25 2.91 -19.04
C ARG A 4 14.27 1.98 -18.33
N VAL A 5 13.61 2.49 -17.29
CA VAL A 5 12.37 1.91 -16.77
C VAL A 5 11.40 1.91 -17.95
N ARG A 6 10.99 0.72 -18.40
CA ARG A 6 10.00 0.60 -19.46
C ARG A 6 8.69 1.18 -18.94
N GLU A 7 8.30 2.32 -19.48
CA GLU A 7 6.93 2.82 -19.48
C GLU A 7 6.07 1.80 -20.22
N THR A 8 5.44 0.88 -19.48
CA THR A 8 4.14 0.21 -19.75
C THR A 8 4.01 -1.01 -18.84
N ASP A 9 3.72 -0.79 -17.54
CA ASP A 9 3.25 -1.86 -16.65
C ASP A 9 2.04 -1.32 -15.88
N TYR A 10 0.97 -1.03 -16.61
CA TYR A 10 -0.39 -1.23 -16.08
C TYR A 10 -0.52 -2.73 -15.76
N TYR A 11 -1.31 -3.13 -14.75
CA TYR A 11 -1.60 -4.54 -14.51
C TYR A 11 -1.92 -5.13 -15.85
N SER A 12 -1.19 -6.15 -16.25
CA SER A 12 -1.51 -6.74 -17.52
C SER A 12 -2.96 -7.24 -17.42
N PRO A 13 -3.83 -6.98 -18.41
CA PRO A 13 -5.14 -7.61 -18.48
C PRO A 13 -5.10 -9.13 -18.24
N TYR A 14 -3.93 -9.75 -18.43
CA TYR A 14 -3.62 -11.12 -18.03
C TYR A 14 -3.76 -11.39 -16.53
N THR A 15 -3.32 -10.53 -15.62
CA THR A 15 -3.40 -10.79 -14.17
C THR A 15 -4.84 -10.74 -13.66
N ILE A 16 -5.63 -9.75 -14.08
CA ILE A 16 -7.06 -9.66 -13.74
C ILE A 16 -7.78 -10.90 -14.28
N ARG A 17 -7.55 -11.24 -15.55
CA ARG A 17 -8.14 -12.42 -16.17
C ARG A 17 -7.75 -13.71 -15.45
N GLN A 18 -6.47 -13.86 -15.11
CA GLN A 18 -5.96 -15.03 -14.40
C GLN A 18 -6.63 -15.18 -13.04
N THR A 19 -6.76 -14.10 -12.27
CA THR A 19 -7.43 -14.12 -10.96
C THR A 19 -8.90 -14.51 -11.06
N VAL A 20 -9.62 -13.97 -12.04
CA VAL A 20 -11.03 -14.36 -12.30
C VAL A 20 -11.14 -15.84 -12.68
N GLN A 21 -10.25 -16.34 -13.54
CA GLN A 21 -10.22 -17.75 -13.96
C GLN A 21 -9.90 -18.69 -12.79
N LEU A 22 -8.99 -18.31 -11.90
CA LEU A 22 -8.65 -19.08 -10.71
C LEU A 22 -9.83 -19.18 -9.75
N LEU A 23 -10.53 -18.07 -9.49
CA LEU A 23 -11.70 -18.09 -8.61
C LEU A 23 -12.84 -18.92 -9.22
N ASP A 24 -13.15 -18.71 -10.49
CA ASP A 24 -14.19 -19.47 -11.19
C ASP A 24 -13.89 -20.99 -11.19
N TYR A 25 -12.65 -21.38 -11.48
CA TYR A 25 -12.22 -22.76 -11.39
C TYR A 25 -12.37 -23.32 -9.97
N ALA A 26 -11.91 -22.59 -8.96
CA ALA A 26 -11.97 -23.04 -7.58
C ALA A 26 -13.41 -23.30 -7.12
N ILE A 27 -14.35 -22.43 -7.50
CA ILE A 27 -15.77 -22.58 -7.19
C ILE A 27 -16.35 -23.79 -7.94
N ARG A 28 -16.13 -23.91 -9.26
CA ARG A 28 -16.67 -25.02 -10.06
C ARG A 28 -16.14 -26.37 -9.62
N SER A 29 -14.88 -26.42 -9.21
CA SER A 29 -14.24 -27.63 -8.68
C SER A 29 -14.53 -27.87 -7.19
N LYS A 30 -15.38 -27.05 -6.55
CA LYS A 30 -15.73 -27.15 -5.12
C LYS A 30 -14.51 -27.23 -4.22
N MET A 31 -13.49 -26.43 -4.53
CA MET A 31 -12.30 -26.35 -3.70
C MET A 31 -12.70 -25.87 -2.30
N PRO A 32 -12.03 -26.39 -1.26
CA PRO A 32 -12.36 -26.01 0.10
C PRO A 32 -12.03 -24.54 0.39
N ASP A 33 -11.06 -23.94 -0.31
CA ASP A 33 -10.58 -22.57 -0.07
C ASP A 33 -10.30 -21.83 -1.39
N TYR A 34 -10.77 -20.59 -1.47
CA TYR A 34 -10.65 -19.70 -2.63
C TYR A 34 -9.52 -18.67 -2.51
N SER A 35 -8.81 -18.61 -1.37
CA SER A 35 -7.75 -17.63 -1.08
C SER A 35 -6.65 -17.56 -2.16
N HIS A 36 -6.29 -18.70 -2.75
CA HIS A 36 -5.27 -18.81 -3.78
C HIS A 36 -5.58 -17.99 -5.05
N ALA A 37 -6.86 -17.71 -5.35
CA ALA A 37 -7.25 -16.90 -6.49
C ALA A 37 -6.74 -15.45 -6.39
N PHE A 38 -6.47 -14.96 -5.19
CA PHE A 38 -6.01 -13.59 -4.93
C PHE A 38 -4.50 -13.43 -5.01
N GLN A 39 -3.72 -14.52 -5.02
CA GLN A 39 -2.25 -14.48 -5.05
C GLN A 39 -1.67 -13.64 -6.20
N PRO A 40 -2.19 -13.69 -7.45
CA PRO A 40 -1.69 -12.86 -8.54
C PRO A 40 -1.83 -11.35 -8.30
N LEU A 41 -2.74 -10.94 -7.41
CA LEU A 41 -3.00 -9.53 -7.11
C LEU A 41 -2.05 -8.95 -6.05
N LEU A 42 -1.35 -9.78 -5.27
CA LEU A 42 -0.50 -9.30 -4.18
C LEU A 42 0.67 -8.45 -4.67
N ARG A 43 1.37 -8.93 -5.71
CA ARG A 43 2.53 -8.23 -6.24
C ARG A 43 2.17 -6.82 -6.69
N PRO A 44 1.12 -6.61 -7.51
CA PRO A 44 0.97 -5.27 -8.05
C PRO A 44 0.18 -4.32 -7.14
N LEU A 45 -0.43 -4.80 -6.04
CA LEU A 45 -0.74 -3.97 -4.86
C LEU A 45 0.53 -3.30 -4.30
N ASP A 46 1.57 -4.10 -4.06
CA ASP A 46 2.84 -3.59 -3.55
C ASP A 46 3.55 -2.67 -4.57
N GLU A 47 3.53 -3.01 -5.86
CA GLU A 47 4.13 -2.18 -6.91
C GLU A 47 3.44 -0.82 -7.02
N TYR A 48 2.12 -0.77 -6.90
CA TYR A 48 1.41 0.50 -6.95
C TYR A 48 1.54 1.30 -5.67
N ALA A 49 1.59 0.62 -4.52
CA ALA A 49 1.84 1.29 -3.26
C ALA A 49 3.17 2.07 -3.30
N ILE A 50 4.25 1.44 -3.80
CA ILE A 50 5.53 2.13 -3.92
C ILE A 50 5.50 3.23 -4.98
N ARG A 51 4.81 3.04 -6.12
CA ARG A 51 4.69 4.08 -7.15
C ARG A 51 3.98 5.33 -6.63
N ILE A 52 2.92 5.15 -5.82
CA ILE A 52 2.23 6.28 -5.19
C ILE A 52 3.19 7.01 -4.26
N LEU A 53 3.88 6.30 -3.36
CA LEU A 53 4.86 6.91 -2.45
C LEU A 53 6.00 7.62 -3.21
N ASP A 54 6.54 7.01 -4.26
CA ASP A 54 7.57 7.61 -5.12
C ASP A 54 7.06 8.86 -5.84
N LYS A 55 5.83 8.85 -6.37
CA LYS A 55 5.26 9.99 -7.09
C LYS A 55 4.93 11.16 -6.16
N THR A 56 4.48 10.89 -4.94
CA THR A 56 3.96 11.92 -4.03
C THR A 56 4.97 12.43 -3.01
N LEU A 57 5.83 11.57 -2.45
CA LEU A 57 6.75 11.94 -1.37
C LEU A 57 8.18 12.14 -1.83
N ARG A 58 8.68 11.31 -2.76
CA ARG A 58 10.09 11.37 -3.19
C ARG A 58 10.53 12.74 -3.72
N PRO A 59 9.70 13.52 -4.46
CA PRO A 59 10.11 14.85 -4.92
C PRO A 59 10.44 15.84 -3.79
N ASN A 60 9.92 15.61 -2.58
CA ASN A 60 10.17 16.47 -1.42
C ASN A 60 11.41 16.04 -0.61
N ILE A 61 11.98 14.85 -0.89
CA ILE A 61 13.14 14.34 -0.16
C ILE A 61 14.40 15.09 -0.59
N PRO A 62 15.14 15.75 0.33
CA PRO A 62 16.39 16.43 -0.01
C PRO A 62 17.44 15.48 -0.58
N ALA A 63 18.24 15.98 -1.53
CA ALA A 63 19.34 15.21 -2.11
C ALA A 63 20.53 15.09 -1.15
N GLU A 64 20.82 16.15 -0.39
CA GLU A 64 21.94 16.22 0.55
C GLU A 64 21.73 15.26 1.74
N PRO A 65 22.71 14.39 2.08
CA PRO A 65 22.54 13.37 3.11
C PRO A 65 22.11 13.89 4.49
N SER A 66 22.69 15.00 4.98
CA SER A 66 22.33 15.57 6.28
C SER A 66 20.90 16.11 6.28
N SER A 67 20.55 16.94 5.29
CA SER A 67 19.19 17.48 5.16
C SER A 67 18.14 16.39 4.94
N ARG A 68 18.50 15.31 4.22
CA ARG A 68 17.62 14.15 4.05
C ARG A 68 17.37 13.43 5.36
N HIS A 69 18.40 13.27 6.19
CA HIS A 69 18.26 12.66 7.50
C HIS A 69 17.33 13.50 8.38
N ASP A 70 17.57 14.81 8.49
CA ASP A 70 16.73 15.72 9.28
C ASP A 70 15.28 15.74 8.80
N TYR A 71 15.06 15.66 7.47
CA TYR A 71 13.74 15.58 6.87
C TYR A 71 13.01 14.27 7.22
N LEU A 72 13.69 13.12 7.13
CA LEU A 72 13.08 11.80 7.42
C LEU A 72 12.92 11.54 8.91
N TYR A 73 13.78 12.11 9.75
CA TYR A 73 13.84 11.89 11.20
C TYR A 73 13.63 13.20 11.97
N PRO A 74 12.48 13.89 11.81
CA PRO A 74 12.16 15.10 12.56
C PRO A 74 12.06 14.83 14.06
N TYR A 75 12.17 15.89 14.85
CA TYR A 75 12.01 15.84 16.29
C TYR A 75 10.58 15.41 16.69
N ILE A 76 10.48 14.35 17.50
CA ILE A 76 9.20 13.74 17.92
C ILE A 76 9.08 13.54 19.44
N ALA A 77 9.90 14.25 20.24
CA ALA A 77 9.98 13.98 21.68
C ALA A 77 8.68 14.25 22.45
N ASN A 78 7.81 15.11 21.93
CA ASN A 78 6.50 15.46 22.49
C ASN A 78 5.42 14.37 22.29
N LEU A 79 5.69 13.32 21.52
CA LEU A 79 4.75 12.24 21.27
C LEU A 79 4.76 11.19 22.40
N THR A 80 3.65 10.47 22.53
CA THR A 80 3.57 9.29 23.41
C THR A 80 4.53 8.18 22.94
N PRO A 81 4.99 7.26 23.81
CA PRO A 81 5.88 6.16 23.41
C PRO A 81 5.33 5.31 22.25
N LYS A 82 4.01 5.08 22.23
CA LYS A 82 3.34 4.34 21.15
C LYS A 82 3.43 5.08 19.81
N GLN A 83 3.14 6.38 19.81
CA GLN A 83 3.23 7.22 18.61
C GLN A 83 4.68 7.30 18.09
N LYS A 84 5.66 7.47 18.98
CA LYS A 84 7.08 7.47 18.61
C LYS A 84 7.47 6.18 17.90
N SER A 85 7.16 5.04 18.50
CA SER A 85 7.45 3.73 17.93
C SER A 85 6.83 3.54 16.54
N LEU A 86 5.60 4.03 16.35
CA LEU A 86 4.92 4.00 15.05
C LEU A 86 5.60 4.87 14.00
N LEU A 87 5.97 6.11 14.33
CA LEU A 87 6.67 6.99 13.39
C LEU A 87 8.07 6.45 13.09
N GLU A 88 8.87 6.09 14.09
CA GLU A 88 10.23 5.56 13.90
C GLU A 88 10.25 4.29 13.03
N LYS A 89 9.26 3.42 13.18
CA LYS A 89 9.09 2.26 12.31
C LYS A 89 8.84 2.68 10.86
N ASN A 90 7.90 3.59 10.63
CA ASN A 90 7.53 4.01 9.28
C ASN A 90 8.55 4.96 8.64
N GLN A 91 9.33 5.73 9.42
CA GLN A 91 10.47 6.53 8.94
C GLN A 91 11.52 5.62 8.30
N ARG A 92 11.90 4.54 8.98
CA ARG A 92 12.82 3.54 8.43
C ARG A 92 12.28 2.91 7.15
N TYR A 93 10.98 2.62 7.10
CA TYR A 93 10.37 2.07 5.88
C TYR A 93 10.36 3.06 4.72
N LEU A 94 10.02 4.32 4.97
CA LEU A 94 10.07 5.39 3.98
C LEU A 94 11.50 5.57 3.45
N GLU A 95 12.51 5.59 4.33
CA GLU A 95 13.91 5.67 3.92
C GLU A 95 14.33 4.47 3.06
N HIS A 96 14.02 3.25 3.51
CA HIS A 96 14.34 2.05 2.76
C HIS A 96 13.69 2.01 1.39
N ASN A 97 12.42 2.38 1.30
CA ASN A 97 11.65 2.35 0.06
C ASN A 97 12.06 3.48 -0.90
N LEU A 98 12.17 4.73 -0.43
CA LEU A 98 12.30 5.91 -1.28
C LEU A 98 13.74 6.37 -1.50
N VAL A 99 14.66 6.06 -0.58
CA VAL A 99 16.07 6.45 -0.67
C VAL A 99 16.92 5.29 -1.14
N PHE A 100 16.79 4.13 -0.50
CA PHE A 100 17.63 2.97 -0.80
C PHE A 100 17.04 2.03 -1.85
N GLY A 101 15.81 2.27 -2.32
CA GLY A 101 15.14 1.43 -3.31
C GLY A 101 14.93 -0.02 -2.86
N ARG A 102 14.90 -0.27 -1.55
CA ARG A 102 14.64 -1.60 -0.99
C ARG A 102 13.14 -1.88 -1.00
N SER A 103 12.75 -3.15 -1.09
CA SER A 103 11.35 -3.56 -1.07
C SER A 103 10.90 -3.97 0.33
N ILE A 104 10.46 -3.01 1.16
CA ILE A 104 10.05 -3.28 2.55
C ILE A 104 8.68 -2.68 2.84
N GLN A 105 7.70 -3.53 3.19
CA GLN A 105 6.41 -3.10 3.74
C GLN A 105 5.71 -1.98 2.91
N LYS A 106 5.77 -2.05 1.58
CA LYS A 106 5.31 -0.98 0.68
C LYS A 106 3.84 -0.64 0.90
N LEU A 107 2.96 -1.64 0.80
CA LEU A 107 1.53 -1.48 1.06
C LEU A 107 1.25 -0.95 2.47
N GLY A 108 1.88 -1.54 3.49
CA GLY A 108 1.70 -1.13 4.88
C GLY A 108 2.16 0.31 5.16
N THR A 109 3.25 0.74 4.51
CA THR A 109 3.79 2.11 4.63
C THR A 109 2.84 3.11 3.98
N LEU A 110 2.31 2.81 2.80
CA LEU A 110 1.31 3.65 2.15
C LEU A 110 0.03 3.74 3.00
N LEU A 111 -0.48 2.62 3.48
CA LEU A 111 -1.68 2.58 4.31
C LEU A 111 -1.51 3.42 5.58
N PHE A 112 -0.34 3.34 6.22
CA PHE A 112 -0.01 4.18 7.36
C PHE A 112 0.00 5.67 7.00
N CYS A 113 0.63 6.05 5.90
CA CYS A 113 0.68 7.46 5.47
C CYS A 113 -0.71 8.02 5.18
N LEU A 114 -1.56 7.24 4.50
CA LEU A 114 -2.94 7.60 4.20
C LEU A 114 -3.76 7.77 5.48
N GLN A 115 -3.68 6.82 6.41
CA GLN A 115 -4.37 6.91 7.70
C GLN A 115 -3.90 8.13 8.49
N TYR A 116 -2.59 8.31 8.61
CA TYR A 116 -1.98 9.42 9.34
C TYR A 116 -2.48 10.78 8.84
N ALA A 117 -2.53 10.95 7.51
CA ALA A 117 -3.05 12.17 6.90
C ALA A 117 -4.56 12.34 7.09
N ASN A 118 -5.34 11.25 6.98
CA ASN A 118 -6.80 11.27 7.13
C ASN A 118 -7.23 11.58 8.58
N GLU A 119 -6.39 11.25 9.57
CA GLU A 119 -6.57 11.61 10.99
C GLU A 119 -6.09 13.04 11.32
N GLY A 120 -5.62 13.80 10.33
CA GLY A 120 -5.13 15.18 10.48
C GLY A 120 -3.66 15.30 10.89
N GLY A 121 -2.96 14.17 11.01
CA GLY A 121 -1.58 14.11 11.47
C GLY A 121 -1.40 14.57 12.92
N TRP A 122 -0.14 14.57 13.39
CA TRP A 122 0.21 14.92 14.77
C TRP A 122 1.05 16.20 14.87
N ASN A 123 0.95 17.07 13.85
CA ASN A 123 1.69 18.33 13.75
C ASN A 123 3.23 18.13 13.90
N ILE A 124 3.77 17.12 13.22
CA ILE A 124 5.20 16.82 13.19
C ILE A 124 5.80 17.37 11.90
N ALA A 125 6.99 17.96 12.00
CA ALA A 125 7.73 18.53 10.88
C ALA A 125 8.29 17.46 9.91
N GLY A 126 9.10 17.90 8.94
CA GLY A 126 9.79 17.02 8.01
C GLY A 126 8.81 16.19 7.16
N VAL A 127 9.14 14.92 6.95
CA VAL A 127 8.36 14.01 6.11
C VAL A 127 6.89 13.89 6.54
N TRP A 128 6.59 14.01 7.83
CA TRP A 128 5.23 13.86 8.34
C TRP A 128 4.33 15.05 8.01
N HIS A 129 4.90 16.25 7.93
CA HIS A 129 4.19 17.41 7.40
C HIS A 129 3.81 17.20 5.94
N ASP A 130 4.75 16.73 5.13
CA ASP A 130 4.49 16.48 3.70
C ASP A 130 3.54 15.31 3.46
N VAL A 131 3.56 14.27 4.31
CA VAL A 131 2.55 13.20 4.30
C VAL A 131 1.14 13.78 4.44
N VAL A 132 0.90 14.64 5.44
CA VAL A 132 -0.41 15.29 5.61
C VAL A 132 -0.76 16.12 4.37
N LYS A 133 0.19 16.90 3.86
CA LYS A 133 -0.01 17.77 2.70
C LYS A 133 -0.41 17.01 1.45
N VAL A 134 0.23 15.88 1.14
CA VAL A 134 0.00 15.15 -0.11
C VAL A 134 -1.12 14.10 -0.02
N PHE A 135 -1.46 13.63 1.19
CA PHE A 135 -2.44 12.55 1.37
C PHE A 135 -3.77 12.96 2.04
N SER A 136 -3.98 14.22 2.43
CA SER A 136 -5.23 14.68 3.06
C SER A 136 -6.40 14.97 2.10
N GLY A 137 -6.16 14.90 0.78
CA GLY A 137 -7.20 15.20 -0.23
C GLY A 137 -8.28 14.11 -0.33
N HIS A 138 -9.48 14.49 -0.77
CA HIS A 138 -10.64 13.59 -0.91
C HIS A 138 -10.33 12.30 -1.69
N THR A 139 -9.57 12.41 -2.78
CA THR A 139 -9.14 11.24 -3.58
C THR A 139 -8.34 10.24 -2.74
N MET A 140 -7.42 10.73 -1.91
CA MET A 140 -6.55 9.90 -1.07
C MET A 140 -7.33 9.30 0.11
N SER A 141 -8.27 10.04 0.72
CA SER A 141 -9.20 9.49 1.70
C SER A 141 -10.09 8.39 1.10
N SER A 142 -10.56 8.56 -0.15
CA SER A 142 -11.32 7.52 -0.86
C SER A 142 -10.47 6.29 -1.16
N LEU A 143 -9.20 6.48 -1.55
CA LEU A 143 -8.26 5.38 -1.74
C LEU A 143 -8.02 4.63 -0.42
N TYR A 144 -7.81 5.35 0.68
CA TYR A 144 -7.60 4.77 2.01
C TYR A 144 -8.74 3.82 2.40
N ALA A 145 -10.00 4.26 2.23
CA ALA A 145 -11.17 3.48 2.61
C ALA A 145 -11.25 2.12 1.88
N ASP A 146 -10.84 2.07 0.60
CA ASP A 146 -10.82 0.82 -0.15
C ASP A 146 -9.56 -0.01 0.14
N LEU A 147 -8.41 0.65 0.27
CA LEU A 147 -7.14 -0.03 0.53
C LEU A 147 -7.11 -0.69 1.91
N ASP A 148 -7.76 -0.09 2.90
CA ASP A 148 -7.90 -0.68 4.25
C ASP A 148 -8.73 -1.97 4.22
N LYS A 149 -9.86 -1.98 3.48
CA LYS A 149 -10.67 -3.19 3.27
C LYS A 149 -9.87 -4.28 2.56
N VAL A 150 -9.13 -3.92 1.50
CA VAL A 150 -8.28 -4.84 0.75
C VAL A 150 -7.18 -5.41 1.64
N ASN A 151 -6.50 -4.58 2.43
CA ASN A 151 -5.42 -5.02 3.32
C ASN A 151 -5.94 -5.90 4.45
N THR A 152 -7.09 -5.57 5.04
CA THR A 152 -7.75 -6.40 6.05
C THR A 152 -8.09 -7.76 5.48
N PHE A 153 -8.76 -7.81 4.32
CA PHE A 153 -9.08 -9.07 3.64
C PHE A 153 -7.82 -9.87 3.29
N ARG A 154 -6.78 -9.21 2.73
CA ARG A 154 -5.49 -9.84 2.43
C ARG A 154 -4.94 -10.53 3.68
N ASN A 155 -4.84 -9.83 4.80
CA ASN A 155 -4.22 -10.37 6.00
C ASN A 155 -5.04 -11.55 6.55
N THR A 156 -6.35 -11.39 6.69
CA THR A 156 -7.23 -12.39 7.30
C THR A 156 -7.47 -13.62 6.41
N ARG A 157 -7.63 -13.44 5.10
CA ARG A 157 -8.10 -14.50 4.18
C ARG A 157 -7.01 -15.06 3.27
N VAL A 158 -5.95 -14.29 2.97
CA VAL A 158 -5.01 -14.62 1.87
C VAL A 158 -3.58 -14.85 2.35
N ALA A 159 -3.04 -13.96 3.19
CA ALA A 159 -1.62 -13.96 3.55
C ALA A 159 -1.34 -14.78 4.82
N HIS A 160 -2.13 -14.59 5.88
CA HIS A 160 -2.01 -15.38 7.11
C HIS A 160 -3.03 -16.52 7.17
N VAL A 161 -4.13 -16.38 6.43
CA VAL A 161 -5.25 -17.34 6.37
C VAL A 161 -5.75 -17.68 7.79
N ASP A 162 -5.95 -16.63 8.60
CA ASP A 162 -6.58 -16.74 9.92
C ASP A 162 -8.01 -17.28 9.80
N THR A 163 -8.68 -16.95 8.69
CA THR A 163 -10.02 -17.47 8.38
C THR A 163 -10.09 -17.89 6.92
N LYS A 164 -10.45 -19.15 6.70
CA LYS A 164 -10.63 -19.76 5.38
C LYS A 164 -11.65 -19.00 4.54
N LEU A 165 -11.40 -18.84 3.24
CA LEU A 165 -12.34 -18.22 2.30
C LEU A 165 -13.11 -19.32 1.54
N ASP A 166 -14.28 -19.71 2.02
CA ASP A 166 -15.09 -20.80 1.45
C ASP A 166 -16.49 -20.38 0.98
N ASN A 167 -16.86 -19.11 1.16
CA ASN A 167 -18.06 -18.51 0.61
C ASN A 167 -17.76 -17.88 -0.77
N ALA A 168 -18.46 -18.36 -1.80
CA ALA A 168 -18.24 -17.91 -3.18
C ALA A 168 -18.70 -16.46 -3.42
N GLU A 169 -19.80 -16.03 -2.78
CA GLU A 169 -20.31 -14.66 -2.89
C GLU A 169 -19.34 -13.67 -2.24
N GLU A 170 -18.83 -13.99 -1.05
CA GLU A 170 -17.80 -13.22 -0.36
C GLU A 170 -16.54 -13.08 -1.23
N ALA A 171 -16.08 -14.17 -1.84
CA ALA A 171 -14.90 -14.16 -2.70
C ALA A 171 -15.09 -13.27 -3.94
N TRP A 172 -16.26 -13.35 -4.60
CA TRP A 172 -16.55 -12.48 -5.74
C TRP A 172 -16.66 -11.01 -5.35
N GLU A 173 -17.29 -10.70 -4.22
CA GLU A 173 -17.40 -9.32 -3.76
C GLU A 173 -16.05 -8.74 -3.38
N ALA A 174 -15.23 -9.49 -2.65
CA ALA A 174 -13.86 -9.10 -2.35
C ALA A 174 -13.06 -8.84 -3.64
N MET A 175 -13.20 -9.70 -4.66
CA MET A 175 -12.50 -9.52 -5.94
C MET A 175 -12.89 -8.21 -6.65
N ARG A 176 -14.17 -7.82 -6.62
CA ARG A 176 -14.63 -6.53 -7.16
C ARG A 176 -13.97 -5.36 -6.43
N ILE A 177 -13.94 -5.40 -5.10
CA ILE A 177 -13.32 -4.36 -4.26
C ILE A 177 -11.82 -4.26 -4.57
N TRP A 178 -11.12 -5.39 -4.72
CA TRP A 178 -9.70 -5.39 -5.09
C TRP A 178 -9.48 -4.73 -6.44
N PHE A 179 -10.27 -5.06 -7.47
CA PHE A 179 -10.12 -4.44 -8.80
C PHE A 179 -10.43 -2.95 -8.79
N GLN A 180 -11.45 -2.52 -8.05
CA GLN A 180 -11.77 -1.09 -7.88
C GLN A 180 -10.61 -0.36 -7.20
N CYS A 181 -10.08 -0.92 -6.12
CA CYS A 181 -8.95 -0.36 -5.39
C CYS A 181 -7.70 -0.25 -6.28
N LEU A 182 -7.35 -1.33 -6.99
CA LEU A 182 -6.23 -1.34 -7.94
C LEU A 182 -6.40 -0.31 -9.05
N ASN A 183 -7.61 -0.15 -9.58
CA ASN A 183 -7.89 0.88 -10.57
C ASN A 183 -7.69 2.30 -10.01
N LYS A 184 -8.08 2.56 -8.75
CA LYS A 184 -7.80 3.84 -8.08
C LYS A 184 -6.31 4.09 -7.87
N MET A 185 -5.54 3.05 -7.57
CA MET A 185 -4.09 3.17 -7.33
C MET A 185 -3.28 3.50 -8.60
N ILE A 186 -3.85 3.30 -9.79
CA ILE A 186 -3.19 3.55 -11.09
C ILE A 186 -3.29 5.02 -11.52
N GLN A 187 -4.28 5.76 -11.02
CA GLN A 187 -4.57 7.14 -11.42
C GLN A 187 -3.53 8.13 -10.86
#